data_AF-R1GHE8-F1
#
_entry.id   AF-R1GHE8-F1
#
_cell.length_a   1.000
_cell.length_b   1.000
_cell.length_c   1.000
_cell.angle_alpha   90.00
_cell.angle_beta   90.00
_cell.angle_gamma   90.00
#
_symmetry.space_group_name_H-M   'P 1'
#
loop_
_entity.id
_entity.type
_entity.pdbx_description
1 polymer ?
#
loop_
_entity_poly.entity_id
_entity_poly.type
_entity_poly.pdbx_seq_one_letter_code
_entity_poly.pdbx_strand_id
1 'polypeptide(L)'
;MSRIVIRNASVLTLDDKDTFLFPGTVVIENDLITDVFEGEKDLDGDIPTTEIDGTDKLVMPGLVDLHFHTSVAKGYNDTLPLWEYLDTVWYPSIRALTPATARTAALHSYITALKSGTTTVNDMYRFLPSLAAAATQAGIRTVLSNDVALPSHRLDTLADNTASHATLHGTASGRVAVWLGLEWLPLADEPLLAAVAAAARDLRTGVHMHLCESRTEVADAAARFAGRSPVRVALDAGLLGPRTVAAHCVHLSDDDIALLARTGTHVSYNPGSNAKLGNGVARLRELVAAGVNVGFKHISFKHL
;
A
#
# COMPACT_ATOMS: atom_id res chain seq x y z
N MET A 1 12.88 -2.33 -30.15
CA MET A 1 12.81 -1.03 -29.47
C MET A 1 11.50 -0.38 -29.88
N SER A 2 10.70 0.13 -28.94
CA SER A 2 9.42 0.79 -29.23
C SER A 2 9.36 2.13 -28.51
N ARG A 3 8.79 3.13 -29.18
CA ARG A 3 8.60 4.47 -28.63
C ARG A 3 7.10 4.79 -28.53
N ILE A 4 6.70 5.43 -27.43
CA ILE A 4 5.40 6.08 -27.30
C ILE A 4 5.68 7.56 -27.08
N VAL A 5 4.97 8.43 -27.78
CA VAL A 5 5.05 9.88 -27.61
C VAL A 5 3.65 10.39 -27.32
N ILE A 6 3.49 11.06 -26.17
CA ILE A 6 2.24 11.74 -25.81
C ILE A 6 2.48 13.23 -26.03
N ARG A 7 1.77 13.86 -26.97
CA ARG A 7 1.93 15.29 -27.32
C ARG A 7 0.76 16.12 -26.85
N ASN A 8 0.94 17.45 -26.81
CA ASN A 8 -0.13 18.42 -26.57
C ASN A 8 -0.90 18.24 -25.25
N ALA A 9 -0.30 17.58 -24.27
CA ALA A 9 -0.93 17.34 -22.97
C ALA A 9 -0.70 18.50 -22.01
N SER A 10 -1.54 18.61 -20.98
CA SER A 10 -1.09 19.22 -19.72
C SER A 10 -0.24 18.20 -18.98
N VAL A 11 1.04 18.48 -18.71
CA VAL A 11 1.93 17.54 -18.03
C VAL A 11 2.26 18.04 -16.62
N LEU A 12 1.86 17.27 -15.62
CA LEU A 12 2.21 17.49 -14.22
C LEU A 12 3.29 16.48 -13.81
N THR A 13 4.50 16.98 -13.54
CA THR A 13 5.67 16.12 -13.28
C THR A 13 5.74 15.60 -11.85
N LEU A 14 5.21 16.36 -10.88
CA LEU A 14 5.35 16.13 -9.44
C LEU A 14 6.83 16.07 -8.97
N ASP A 15 7.72 16.83 -9.61
CA ASP A 15 9.08 17.06 -9.10
C ASP A 15 9.08 18.08 -7.94
N ASP A 16 10.22 18.27 -7.27
CA ASP A 16 10.36 19.21 -6.15
C ASP A 16 10.05 20.68 -6.50
N LYS A 17 9.91 21.00 -7.80
CA LYS A 17 9.60 22.34 -8.31
C LYS A 17 8.15 22.50 -8.74
N ASP A 18 7.33 21.45 -8.59
CA ASP A 18 5.97 21.37 -9.11
C ASP A 18 5.88 21.75 -10.60
N THR A 19 6.85 21.29 -11.41
CA THR A 19 6.95 21.65 -12.82
C THR A 19 5.69 21.23 -13.58
N PHE A 20 5.09 22.20 -14.25
CA PHE A 20 3.92 22.06 -15.12
C PHE A 20 4.26 22.53 -16.54
N LEU A 21 3.96 21.71 -17.55
CA LEU A 21 4.28 22.01 -18.96
C LEU A 21 3.00 22.00 -19.80
N PHE A 22 2.82 23.04 -20.63
CA PHE A 22 1.69 23.13 -21.55
C PHE A 22 2.01 24.02 -22.79
N PRO A 23 1.86 23.50 -24.01
CA PRO A 23 1.61 22.09 -24.35
C PRO A 23 2.84 21.25 -23.95
N GLY A 24 2.63 20.15 -23.23
CA GLY A 24 3.69 19.25 -22.80
C GLY A 24 3.76 17.97 -23.64
N THR A 25 4.97 17.44 -23.77
CA THR A 25 5.28 16.20 -24.47
C THR A 25 6.03 15.23 -23.54
N VAL A 26 5.64 13.96 -23.56
CA VAL A 26 6.30 12.86 -22.83
C VAL A 26 6.74 11.79 -23.81
N VAL A 27 8.02 11.41 -23.76
CA VAL A 27 8.61 10.37 -24.59
C VAL A 27 8.93 9.14 -23.74
N ILE A 28 8.46 7.98 -24.17
CA ILE A 28 8.64 6.71 -23.47
C ILE A 28 9.31 5.73 -24.44
N GLU A 29 10.43 5.12 -24.04
CA GLU A 29 11.14 4.11 -24.80
C GLU A 29 11.36 2.85 -23.96
N ASN A 30 10.91 1.69 -24.45
CA ASN A 30 11.02 0.38 -23.76
C ASN A 30 10.63 0.45 -22.26
N ASP A 31 9.48 1.05 -21.97
CA ASP A 31 8.89 1.22 -20.64
C ASP A 31 9.58 2.25 -19.71
N LEU A 32 10.51 3.06 -20.23
CA LEU A 32 11.15 4.15 -19.49
C LEU A 32 10.78 5.51 -20.08
N ILE A 33 10.50 6.49 -19.21
CA ILE A 33 10.38 7.89 -19.62
C ILE A 33 11.80 8.39 -19.93
N THR A 34 12.05 8.79 -21.18
CA THR A 34 13.37 9.29 -21.61
C THR A 34 13.42 10.81 -21.63
N ASP A 35 12.31 11.46 -21.96
CA ASP A 35 12.22 12.92 -22.06
C ASP A 35 10.83 13.43 -21.66
N VAL A 36 10.82 14.61 -21.05
CA VAL A 36 9.61 15.39 -20.74
C VAL A 36 9.93 16.86 -21.00
N PHE A 37 9.20 17.50 -21.91
CA PHE A 37 9.49 18.89 -22.32
C PHE A 37 8.24 19.61 -22.83
N GLU A 38 8.34 20.94 -22.95
CA GLU A 38 7.28 21.79 -23.50
C GLU A 38 7.40 21.87 -25.04
N GLY A 39 6.26 21.86 -25.72
CA GLY A 39 6.14 21.97 -27.17
C GLY A 39 6.47 20.69 -27.92
N GLU A 40 6.90 20.89 -29.17
CA GLU A 40 7.34 19.81 -30.06
C GLU A 40 8.84 19.88 -30.29
N LYS A 41 9.45 18.71 -30.43
CA LYS A 41 10.85 18.53 -30.79
C LYS A 41 10.94 17.37 -31.78
N ASP A 42 11.85 17.48 -32.74
CA ASP A 42 12.25 16.36 -33.58
C ASP A 42 12.92 15.29 -32.71
N LEU A 43 12.44 14.06 -32.80
CA LEU A 43 12.99 12.93 -32.07
C LEU A 43 13.90 12.14 -33.00
N ASP A 44 15.15 12.00 -32.62
CA ASP A 44 16.15 11.29 -33.42
C ASP A 44 15.84 9.78 -33.51
N GLY A 45 16.29 9.16 -34.60
CA GLY A 45 16.28 7.72 -34.81
C GLY A 45 15.01 7.18 -35.49
N ASP A 46 15.20 6.12 -36.29
CA ASP A 46 14.12 5.37 -36.93
C ASP A 46 13.59 4.30 -35.95
N ILE A 47 12.87 4.76 -34.91
CA ILE A 47 12.24 3.90 -33.91
C ILE A 47 10.75 3.81 -34.21
N PRO A 48 10.15 2.60 -34.27
CA PRO A 48 8.70 2.45 -34.35
C PRO A 48 7.99 3.23 -33.23
N THR A 49 7.24 4.26 -33.62
CA THR A 49 6.67 5.24 -32.70
C THR A 49 5.14 5.20 -32.72
N THR A 50 4.55 5.07 -31.53
CA THR A 50 3.11 5.27 -31.30
C THR A 50 2.88 6.69 -30.82
N GLU A 51 2.16 7.49 -31.60
CA GLU A 51 1.80 8.85 -31.25
C GLU A 51 0.43 8.87 -30.55
N ILE A 52 0.36 9.57 -29.42
CA ILE A 52 -0.87 9.79 -28.65
C ILE A 52 -1.10 11.31 -28.56
N ASP A 53 -2.24 11.77 -29.08
CA ASP A 53 -2.68 13.15 -28.90
C ASP A 53 -3.30 13.32 -27.51
N GLY A 54 -2.61 14.08 -26.67
CA GLY A 54 -2.99 14.41 -25.30
C GLY A 54 -3.78 15.71 -25.17
N THR A 55 -4.26 16.31 -26.27
CA THR A 55 -5.11 17.50 -26.24
C THR A 55 -6.30 17.29 -25.27
N ASP A 56 -6.55 18.28 -24.41
CA ASP A 56 -7.54 18.23 -23.33
C ASP A 56 -7.37 17.08 -22.32
N LYS A 57 -6.15 16.51 -22.21
CA LYS A 57 -5.78 15.49 -21.22
C LYS A 57 -4.70 15.99 -20.27
N LEU A 58 -4.71 15.42 -19.07
CA LEU A 58 -3.64 15.53 -18.09
C LEU A 58 -2.79 14.25 -18.14
N VAL A 59 -1.48 14.41 -18.27
CA VAL A 59 -0.49 13.36 -18.04
C VAL A 59 0.20 13.64 -16.71
N MET A 60 0.20 12.64 -15.83
CA MET A 60 0.82 12.70 -14.51
C MET A 60 1.34 11.31 -14.12
N PRO A 61 2.24 11.20 -13.14
CA PRO A 61 2.57 9.92 -12.54
C PRO A 61 1.30 9.17 -12.10
N GLY A 62 1.26 7.87 -12.36
CA GLY A 62 0.14 7.04 -11.91
C GLY A 62 0.01 7.03 -10.39
N LEU A 63 -1.22 6.94 -9.88
CA LEU A 63 -1.47 6.99 -8.45
C LEU A 63 -0.90 5.75 -7.75
N VAL A 64 -0.41 5.93 -6.52
CA VAL A 64 0.12 4.87 -5.66
C VAL A 64 -0.78 4.74 -4.43
N ASP A 65 -1.43 3.59 -4.27
CA ASP A 65 -2.22 3.27 -3.07
C ASP A 65 -1.32 2.57 -2.04
N LEU A 66 -1.00 3.28 -0.95
CA LEU A 66 -0.08 2.78 0.08
C LEU A 66 -0.67 1.74 1.03
N HIS A 67 -1.99 1.51 1.02
CA HIS A 67 -2.61 0.50 1.85
C HIS A 67 -3.86 -0.08 1.19
N PHE A 68 -3.68 -1.25 0.57
CA PHE A 68 -4.70 -1.94 -0.18
C PHE A 68 -5.05 -3.27 0.47
N HIS A 69 -6.31 -3.68 0.29
CA HIS A 69 -6.80 -5.01 0.62
C HIS A 69 -7.60 -5.49 -0.58
N THR A 70 -7.18 -6.58 -1.22
CA THR A 70 -8.00 -7.26 -2.24
C THR A 70 -9.43 -7.47 -1.71
N SER A 71 -10.43 -7.01 -2.47
CA SER A 71 -11.79 -6.89 -1.94
C SER A 71 -12.68 -8.08 -2.29
N VAL A 72 -13.26 -8.70 -1.26
CA VAL A 72 -14.21 -9.84 -1.38
C VAL A 72 -15.60 -9.54 -0.82
N ALA A 73 -15.76 -8.42 -0.11
CA ALA A 73 -16.99 -8.04 0.60
C ALA A 73 -17.33 -6.56 0.43
N LYS A 74 -17.07 -6.00 -0.76
CA LYS A 74 -17.33 -4.60 -1.07
C LYS A 74 -18.80 -4.25 -0.82
N GLY A 75 -19.04 -3.21 -0.01
CA GLY A 75 -20.38 -2.71 0.30
C GLY A 75 -21.23 -3.63 1.19
N TYR A 76 -20.63 -4.67 1.79
CA TYR A 76 -21.37 -5.63 2.60
C TYR A 76 -21.31 -5.24 4.09
N ASN A 77 -22.48 -5.03 4.71
CA ASN A 77 -22.63 -4.67 6.14
C ASN A 77 -21.87 -3.40 6.55
N ASP A 78 -22.10 -2.30 5.85
CA ASP A 78 -21.36 -1.04 6.04
C ASP A 78 -21.67 -0.27 7.32
N THR A 79 -22.68 -0.69 8.09
CA THR A 79 -23.12 0.01 9.31
C THR A 79 -22.39 -0.44 10.58
N LEU A 80 -21.53 -1.46 10.49
CA LEU A 80 -20.83 -2.01 11.65
C LEU A 80 -19.55 -1.21 11.99
N PRO A 81 -19.24 -0.99 13.29
CA PRO A 81 -17.94 -0.46 13.71
C PRO A 81 -16.79 -1.43 13.40
N LEU A 82 -15.53 -0.96 13.52
CA LEU A 82 -14.33 -1.73 13.17
C LEU A 82 -14.34 -3.17 13.72
N TRP A 83 -14.48 -3.34 15.04
CA TRP A 83 -14.33 -4.66 15.66
C TRP A 83 -15.43 -5.63 15.24
N GLU A 84 -16.69 -5.20 15.27
CA GLU A 84 -17.83 -6.00 14.85
C GLU A 84 -17.73 -6.35 13.37
N TYR A 85 -17.32 -5.41 12.52
CA TYR A 85 -17.10 -5.66 11.10
C TYR A 85 -15.98 -6.68 10.88
N LEU A 86 -14.87 -6.56 11.61
CA LEU A 86 -13.75 -7.50 11.51
C LEU A 86 -14.17 -8.92 11.90
N ASP A 87 -14.85 -9.06 13.03
CA ASP A 87 -15.23 -10.36 13.58
C ASP A 87 -16.36 -11.03 12.78
N THR A 88 -17.40 -10.27 12.42
CA THR A 88 -18.61 -10.83 11.79
C THR A 88 -18.52 -10.96 10.27
N VAL A 89 -17.69 -10.13 9.62
CA VAL A 89 -17.65 -10.04 8.16
C VAL A 89 -16.25 -10.32 7.62
N TRP A 90 -15.26 -9.52 8.00
CA TRP A 90 -13.95 -9.53 7.34
C TRP A 90 -13.21 -10.85 7.54
N TYR A 91 -12.93 -11.22 8.79
CA TYR A 91 -12.16 -12.42 9.10
C TYR A 91 -12.84 -13.72 8.62
N PRO A 92 -14.16 -13.92 8.80
CA PRO A 92 -14.86 -15.04 8.20
C PRO A 92 -14.71 -15.08 6.67
N SER A 93 -14.84 -13.93 6.00
CA SER A 93 -14.75 -13.85 4.53
C SER A 93 -13.37 -14.23 4.02
N ILE A 94 -12.30 -13.66 4.58
CA ILE A 94 -10.93 -13.93 4.11
C ILE A 94 -10.46 -15.34 4.48
N ARG A 95 -10.96 -15.92 5.59
CA ARG A 95 -10.69 -17.32 5.97
C ARG A 95 -11.41 -18.33 5.08
N ALA A 96 -12.53 -17.95 4.45
CA ALA A 96 -13.29 -18.81 3.54
C ALA A 96 -12.70 -18.84 2.11
N LEU A 97 -11.70 -18.00 1.82
CA LEU A 97 -11.10 -17.96 0.51
C LEU A 97 -10.35 -19.24 0.16
N THR A 98 -10.34 -19.49 -1.13
CA THR A 98 -9.52 -20.50 -1.80
C THR A 98 -8.54 -19.79 -2.73
N PRO A 99 -7.45 -20.45 -3.17
CA PRO A 99 -6.54 -19.84 -4.14
C PRO A 99 -7.23 -19.31 -5.40
N ALA A 100 -8.27 -20.02 -5.89
CA ALA A 100 -9.03 -19.62 -7.07
C ALA A 100 -9.88 -18.36 -6.82
N THR A 101 -10.60 -18.30 -5.68
CA THR A 101 -11.44 -17.14 -5.35
C THR A 101 -10.61 -15.91 -5.00
N ALA A 102 -9.47 -16.08 -4.31
CA ALA A 102 -8.51 -15.01 -4.06
C ALA A 102 -7.95 -14.42 -5.36
N ARG A 103 -7.59 -15.26 -6.34
CA ARG A 103 -7.13 -14.79 -7.67
C ARG A 103 -8.18 -13.96 -8.39
N THR A 104 -9.44 -14.42 -8.40
CA THR A 104 -10.55 -13.70 -9.04
C THR A 104 -10.81 -12.36 -8.36
N ALA A 105 -10.84 -12.33 -7.02
CA ALA A 105 -11.02 -11.10 -6.25
C ALA A 105 -9.88 -10.10 -6.50
N ALA A 106 -8.63 -10.58 -6.52
CA ALA A 106 -7.46 -9.77 -6.80
C ALA A 106 -7.52 -9.17 -8.21
N LEU A 107 -7.84 -9.98 -9.22
CA LEU A 107 -7.95 -9.50 -10.61
C LEU A 107 -9.00 -8.41 -10.74
N HIS A 108 -10.18 -8.61 -10.15
CA HIS A 108 -11.23 -7.58 -10.12
C HIS A 108 -10.76 -6.30 -9.42
N SER A 109 -10.11 -6.44 -8.26
CA SER A 109 -9.63 -5.32 -7.46
C SER A 109 -8.55 -4.51 -8.18
N TYR A 110 -7.58 -5.18 -8.81
CA TYR A 110 -6.49 -4.54 -9.56
C TYR A 110 -6.96 -3.88 -10.85
N ILE A 111 -7.86 -4.52 -11.61
CA ILE A 111 -8.45 -3.87 -12.80
C ILE A 111 -9.24 -2.62 -12.38
N THR A 112 -9.95 -2.68 -11.26
CA THR A 112 -10.67 -1.50 -10.73
C THR A 112 -9.70 -0.37 -10.39
N ALA A 113 -8.58 -0.67 -9.74
CA ALA A 113 -7.53 0.30 -9.42
C ALA A 113 -6.92 0.94 -10.70
N LEU A 114 -6.59 0.12 -11.71
CA LEU A 114 -6.08 0.61 -12.99
C LEU A 114 -7.09 1.53 -13.69
N LYS A 115 -8.38 1.18 -13.67
CA LYS A 115 -9.44 2.01 -14.26
C LYS A 115 -9.64 3.36 -13.57
N SER A 116 -9.16 3.52 -12.33
CA SER A 116 -9.15 4.80 -11.60
C SER A 116 -7.78 5.49 -11.63
N GLY A 117 -6.85 5.06 -12.50
CA GLY A 117 -5.52 5.68 -12.62
C GLY A 117 -4.50 5.27 -11.55
N THR A 118 -4.82 4.27 -10.71
CA THR A 118 -3.85 3.68 -9.77
C THR A 118 -3.01 2.64 -10.47
N THR A 119 -1.70 2.85 -10.49
CA THR A 119 -0.74 1.96 -11.17
C THR A 119 0.06 1.10 -10.21
N THR A 120 0.07 1.46 -8.92
CA THR A 120 0.76 0.70 -7.86
C THR A 120 -0.13 0.56 -6.63
N VAL A 121 -0.19 -0.64 -6.07
CA VAL A 121 -0.88 -0.92 -4.80
C VAL A 121 0.04 -1.65 -3.81
N ASN A 122 -0.05 -1.31 -2.53
CA ASN A 122 0.57 -2.05 -1.43
C ASN A 122 -0.48 -2.93 -0.76
N ASP A 123 -0.67 -4.15 -1.28
CA ASP A 123 -1.74 -5.08 -0.91
C ASP A 123 -1.31 -5.99 0.24
N MET A 124 -2.00 -5.85 1.37
CA MET A 124 -1.89 -6.77 2.50
C MET A 124 -3.07 -7.74 2.44
N TYR A 125 -2.79 -9.01 2.16
CA TYR A 125 -3.84 -9.98 1.97
C TYR A 125 -3.36 -11.44 1.97
N ARG A 126 -4.31 -12.36 1.78
CA ARG A 126 -4.06 -13.80 1.75
C ARG A 126 -3.81 -14.35 0.37
N PHE A 127 -3.13 -15.51 0.31
CA PHE A 127 -2.83 -16.25 -0.93
C PHE A 127 -1.99 -15.46 -1.94
N LEU A 128 -0.83 -14.93 -1.51
CA LEU A 128 0.02 -14.09 -2.36
C LEU A 128 0.37 -14.67 -3.75
N PRO A 129 0.59 -15.99 -3.94
CA PRO A 129 0.79 -16.54 -5.29
C PRO A 129 -0.39 -16.26 -6.24
N SER A 130 -1.61 -16.32 -5.74
CA SER A 130 -2.82 -16.00 -6.50
C SER A 130 -2.89 -14.51 -6.84
N LEU A 131 -2.55 -13.64 -5.89
CA LEU A 131 -2.50 -12.20 -6.08
C LEU A 131 -1.40 -11.80 -7.08
N ALA A 132 -0.20 -12.37 -6.97
CA ALA A 132 0.90 -12.14 -7.90
C ALA A 132 0.54 -12.57 -9.33
N ALA A 133 -0.14 -13.71 -9.50
CA ALA A 133 -0.64 -14.15 -10.80
C ALA A 133 -1.68 -13.17 -11.37
N ALA A 134 -2.60 -12.68 -10.54
CA ALA A 134 -3.58 -11.67 -10.95
C ALA A 134 -2.92 -10.33 -11.32
N ALA A 135 -1.95 -9.86 -10.54
CA ALA A 135 -1.19 -8.64 -10.80
C ALA A 135 -0.38 -8.74 -12.10
N THR A 136 0.25 -9.90 -12.33
CA THR A 136 0.98 -10.18 -13.56
C THR A 136 0.05 -10.12 -14.76
N GLN A 137 -1.13 -10.75 -14.68
CA GLN A 137 -2.15 -10.72 -15.73
C GLN A 137 -2.70 -9.30 -15.98
N ALA A 138 -2.97 -8.54 -14.91
CA ALA A 138 -3.54 -7.19 -15.02
C ALA A 138 -2.53 -6.14 -15.51
N GLY A 139 -1.23 -6.38 -15.35
CA GLY A 139 -0.19 -5.42 -15.69
C GLY A 139 0.11 -4.37 -14.61
N ILE A 140 -0.56 -4.43 -13.45
CA ILE A 140 -0.34 -3.49 -12.33
C ILE A 140 0.99 -3.77 -11.60
N ARG A 141 1.53 -2.77 -10.89
CA ARG A 141 2.62 -2.94 -9.93
C ARG A 141 2.06 -3.22 -8.53
N THR A 142 2.65 -4.17 -7.81
CA THR A 142 2.23 -4.50 -6.45
C THR A 142 3.41 -4.61 -5.49
N VAL A 143 3.18 -4.18 -4.26
CA VAL A 143 3.93 -4.62 -3.08
C VAL A 143 2.97 -5.50 -2.29
N LEU A 144 3.28 -6.79 -2.18
CA LEU A 144 2.41 -7.77 -1.55
C LEU A 144 2.90 -8.12 -0.15
N SER A 145 2.00 -8.33 0.79
CA SER A 145 2.32 -8.77 2.14
C SER A 145 1.18 -9.64 2.69
N ASN A 146 1.48 -10.60 3.55
CA ASN A 146 0.44 -11.44 4.16
C ASN A 146 -0.16 -10.76 5.39
N ASP A 147 -1.41 -11.11 5.74
CA ASP A 147 -2.03 -10.75 7.01
C ASP A 147 -1.44 -11.59 8.16
N VAL A 148 -0.15 -11.38 8.49
CA VAL A 148 0.56 -12.21 9.47
C VAL A 148 0.01 -11.96 10.87
N ALA A 149 -0.40 -13.02 11.56
CA ALA A 149 -0.92 -13.00 12.93
C ALA A 149 -0.57 -14.28 13.69
N LEU A 150 -0.89 -14.32 14.98
CA LEU A 150 -0.78 -15.54 15.79
C LEU A 150 -1.69 -16.67 15.24
N PRO A 151 -1.28 -17.95 15.36
CA PRO A 151 -2.03 -19.09 14.81
C PRO A 151 -3.49 -19.19 15.25
N SER A 152 -3.81 -18.73 16.46
CA SER A 152 -5.18 -18.68 17.00
C SER A 152 -6.15 -17.90 16.12
N HIS A 153 -5.67 -16.90 15.39
CA HIS A 153 -6.49 -16.07 14.49
C HIS A 153 -6.71 -16.71 13.12
N ARG A 154 -6.06 -17.86 12.83
CA ARG A 154 -6.21 -18.61 11.57
C ARG A 154 -5.98 -17.75 10.32
N LEU A 155 -5.07 -16.79 10.43
CA LEU A 155 -4.57 -16.00 9.30
C LEU A 155 -3.28 -16.63 8.76
N ASP A 156 -2.58 -15.91 7.89
CA ASP A 156 -1.33 -16.39 7.34
C ASP A 156 -0.20 -16.24 8.38
N THR A 157 0.85 -17.04 8.23
CA THR A 157 1.99 -17.04 9.14
C THR A 157 3.17 -16.28 8.54
N LEU A 158 4.17 -15.96 9.38
CA LEU A 158 5.44 -15.43 8.90
C LEU A 158 6.13 -16.41 7.91
N ALA A 159 5.95 -17.72 8.09
CA ALA A 159 6.48 -18.72 7.17
C ALA A 159 5.83 -18.62 5.78
N ASP A 160 4.52 -18.40 5.71
CA ASP A 160 3.80 -18.20 4.44
C ASP A 160 4.29 -16.94 3.72
N ASN A 161 4.53 -15.86 4.47
CA ASN A 161 5.03 -14.61 3.91
C ASN A 161 6.47 -14.72 3.42
N THR A 162 7.36 -15.38 4.17
CA THR A 162 8.76 -15.57 3.76
C THR A 162 8.88 -16.54 2.58
N ALA A 163 8.05 -17.59 2.51
CA ALA A 163 7.95 -18.47 1.35
C ALA A 163 7.47 -17.72 0.10
N SER A 164 6.47 -16.84 0.25
CA SER A 164 5.99 -15.98 -0.83
C SER A 164 7.07 -14.99 -1.28
N HIS A 165 7.83 -14.42 -0.34
CA HIS A 165 8.96 -13.56 -0.67
C HIS A 165 10.00 -14.30 -1.52
N ALA A 166 10.40 -15.50 -1.11
CA ALA A 166 11.41 -16.30 -1.80
C ALA A 166 11.02 -16.66 -3.25
N THR A 167 9.73 -16.73 -3.56
CA THR A 167 9.23 -17.21 -4.85
C THR A 167 8.68 -16.11 -5.76
N LEU A 168 8.18 -15.01 -5.20
CA LEU A 168 7.45 -13.98 -5.94
C LEU A 168 8.17 -12.63 -6.00
N HIS A 169 9.07 -12.33 -5.05
CA HIS A 169 9.75 -11.04 -5.01
C HIS A 169 10.61 -10.81 -6.26
N GLY A 170 10.38 -9.71 -6.97
CA GLY A 170 11.09 -9.37 -8.20
C GLY A 170 10.52 -9.99 -9.47
N THR A 171 9.44 -10.79 -9.38
CA THR A 171 8.76 -11.35 -10.56
C THR A 171 8.03 -10.28 -11.38
N ALA A 172 7.53 -10.66 -12.55
CA ALA A 172 6.87 -9.77 -13.51
C ALA A 172 7.73 -8.53 -13.86
N SER A 173 9.02 -8.77 -14.16
CA SER A 173 10.00 -7.71 -14.45
C SER A 173 10.11 -6.68 -13.31
N GLY A 174 10.08 -7.14 -12.06
CA GLY A 174 10.15 -6.28 -10.88
C GLY A 174 8.85 -5.54 -10.54
N ARG A 175 7.73 -5.80 -11.24
CA ARG A 175 6.42 -5.21 -10.88
C ARG A 175 5.80 -5.84 -9.63
N VAL A 176 6.18 -7.06 -9.27
CA VAL A 176 5.71 -7.72 -8.05
C VAL A 176 6.83 -7.74 -7.02
N ALA A 177 6.66 -6.97 -5.94
CA ALA A 177 7.49 -7.04 -4.75
C ALA A 177 6.73 -7.76 -3.62
N VAL A 178 7.46 -8.26 -2.62
CA VAL A 178 6.89 -8.88 -1.43
C VAL A 178 7.56 -8.25 -0.23
N TRP A 179 6.77 -7.67 0.65
CA TRP A 179 7.15 -7.16 1.96
C TRP A 179 6.59 -8.08 3.04
N LEU A 180 6.98 -7.83 4.27
CA LEU A 180 6.54 -8.59 5.43
C LEU A 180 5.34 -7.86 6.02
N GLY A 181 4.20 -8.55 6.07
CA GLY A 181 3.03 -7.99 6.70
C GLY A 181 3.02 -8.26 8.20
N LEU A 182 2.29 -7.42 8.92
CA LEU A 182 1.78 -7.69 10.25
C LEU A 182 0.35 -7.18 10.26
N GLU A 183 -0.62 -8.10 10.38
CA GLU A 183 -2.04 -7.75 10.27
C GLU A 183 -2.35 -6.61 11.24
N TRP A 184 -2.19 -6.83 12.54
CA TRP A 184 -2.51 -5.80 13.53
C TRP A 184 -1.92 -6.17 14.89
N LEU A 185 -1.53 -5.17 15.68
CA LEU A 185 -0.88 -5.41 16.98
C LEU A 185 -1.72 -6.28 17.95
N PRO A 186 -3.06 -6.13 18.03
CA PRO A 186 -3.88 -6.97 18.90
C PRO A 186 -3.79 -8.47 18.58
N LEU A 187 -3.43 -8.83 17.34
CA LEU A 187 -3.33 -10.22 16.86
C LEU A 187 -1.91 -10.79 16.93
N ALA A 188 -0.97 -10.06 17.54
CA ALA A 188 0.45 -10.41 17.63
C ALA A 188 0.97 -10.32 19.06
N ASP A 189 2.10 -10.98 19.35
CA ASP A 189 2.84 -10.87 20.61
C ASP A 189 4.29 -10.42 20.34
N GLU A 190 5.04 -10.06 21.40
CA GLU A 190 6.43 -9.60 21.25
C GLU A 190 7.32 -10.60 20.47
N PRO A 191 7.25 -11.92 20.70
CA PRO A 191 7.96 -12.90 19.89
C PRO A 191 7.65 -12.79 18.38
N LEU A 192 6.38 -12.71 17.99
CA LEU A 192 6.00 -12.57 16.58
C LEU A 192 6.49 -11.24 15.99
N LEU A 193 6.35 -10.13 16.72
CA LEU A 193 6.82 -8.81 16.28
C LEU A 193 8.33 -8.82 16.02
N ALA A 194 9.11 -9.38 16.97
CA ALA A 194 10.56 -9.50 16.84
C ALA A 194 10.96 -10.43 15.68
N ALA A 195 10.22 -11.51 15.47
CA ALA A 195 10.45 -12.43 14.36
C ALA A 195 10.20 -11.78 12.99
N VAL A 196 9.12 -10.99 12.86
CA VAL A 196 8.83 -10.21 11.64
C VAL A 196 9.93 -9.19 11.37
N ALA A 197 10.37 -8.44 12.40
CA ALA A 197 11.46 -7.47 12.25
C ALA A 197 12.79 -8.13 11.85
N ALA A 198 13.12 -9.27 12.46
CA ALA A 198 14.31 -10.03 12.11
C ALA A 198 14.25 -10.53 10.66
N ALA A 199 13.12 -11.11 10.24
CA ALA A 199 12.94 -11.58 8.87
C ALA A 199 13.01 -10.45 7.84
N ALA A 200 12.40 -9.30 8.12
CA ALA A 200 12.46 -8.13 7.23
C ALA A 200 13.91 -7.65 7.02
N ARG A 201 14.70 -7.58 8.09
CA ARG A 201 16.12 -7.25 8.04
C ARG A 201 16.92 -8.28 7.25
N ASP A 202 16.74 -9.57 7.56
CA ASP A 202 17.52 -10.66 6.96
C ASP A 202 17.22 -10.80 5.46
N LEU A 203 15.96 -10.58 5.05
CA LEU A 203 15.53 -10.55 3.64
C LEU A 203 15.80 -9.21 2.95
N ARG A 204 16.19 -8.17 3.69
CA ARG A 204 16.38 -6.78 3.20
C ARG A 204 15.14 -6.22 2.50
N THR A 205 13.96 -6.51 3.05
CA THR A 205 12.66 -6.06 2.54
C THR A 205 11.95 -5.14 3.53
N GLY A 206 10.78 -4.62 3.16
CA GLY A 206 10.01 -3.72 4.01
C GLY A 206 8.96 -4.41 4.87
N VAL A 207 8.30 -3.60 5.71
CA VAL A 207 7.19 -3.99 6.58
C VAL A 207 5.95 -3.17 6.24
N HIS A 208 4.80 -3.83 6.21
CA HIS A 208 3.50 -3.19 6.10
C HIS A 208 2.63 -3.62 7.29
N MET A 209 2.04 -2.68 8.01
CA MET A 209 1.25 -2.99 9.22
C MET A 209 0.12 -2.00 9.45
N HIS A 210 -0.98 -2.43 10.08
CA HIS A 210 -1.94 -1.51 10.71
C HIS A 210 -1.36 -1.03 12.04
N LEU A 211 -1.50 0.27 12.35
CA LEU A 211 -0.92 0.86 13.55
C LEU A 211 -1.75 2.03 14.07
N CYS A 212 -2.09 2.00 15.37
CA CYS A 212 -2.90 3.03 16.04
C CYS A 212 -4.20 3.37 15.28
N GLU A 213 -4.87 2.35 14.75
CA GLU A 213 -6.12 2.51 13.99
C GLU A 213 -7.29 2.84 14.92
N SER A 214 -7.37 2.22 16.10
CA SER A 214 -8.50 2.40 17.02
C SER A 214 -8.06 2.69 18.45
N ARG A 215 -8.93 3.36 19.23
CA ARG A 215 -8.67 3.63 20.66
C ARG A 215 -8.54 2.35 21.48
N THR A 216 -9.27 1.32 21.07
CA THR A 216 -9.26 -0.01 21.69
C THR A 216 -7.93 -0.72 21.45
N GLU A 217 -7.30 -0.57 20.29
CA GLU A 217 -5.92 -1.03 20.08
C GLU A 217 -4.94 -0.32 21.03
N VAL A 218 -5.03 1.00 21.15
CA VAL A 218 -4.13 1.76 22.03
C VAL A 218 -4.28 1.31 23.49
N ALA A 219 -5.53 1.09 23.94
CA ALA A 219 -5.81 0.60 25.29
C ALA A 219 -5.33 -0.85 25.50
N ASP A 220 -5.54 -1.74 24.51
CA ASP A 220 -5.07 -3.12 24.53
C ASP A 220 -3.54 -3.19 24.61
N ALA A 221 -2.85 -2.38 23.79
CA ALA A 221 -1.40 -2.31 23.83
C ALA A 221 -0.88 -1.82 25.19
N ALA A 222 -1.48 -0.77 25.75
CA ALA A 222 -1.11 -0.28 27.07
C ALA A 222 -1.31 -1.35 28.16
N ALA A 223 -2.40 -2.13 28.10
CA ALA A 223 -2.67 -3.19 29.07
C ALA A 223 -1.68 -4.36 28.94
N ARG A 224 -1.33 -4.77 27.72
CA ARG A 224 -0.50 -5.95 27.43
C ARG A 224 1.00 -5.67 27.51
N PHE A 225 1.40 -4.44 27.20
CA PHE A 225 2.80 -4.08 27.01
C PHE A 225 3.25 -3.00 28.01
N ALA A 226 2.84 -3.13 29.28
CA ALA A 226 3.34 -2.30 30.39
C ALA A 226 3.18 -0.78 30.14
N GLY A 227 2.03 -0.36 29.60
CA GLY A 227 1.68 1.03 29.35
C GLY A 227 2.23 1.63 28.05
N ARG A 228 2.95 0.86 27.23
CA ARG A 228 3.49 1.34 25.95
C ARG A 228 2.39 1.54 24.90
N SER A 229 2.51 2.60 24.08
CA SER A 229 1.69 2.80 22.89
C SER A 229 2.00 1.74 21.81
N PRO A 230 1.10 1.49 20.85
CA PRO A 230 1.39 0.60 19.72
C PRO A 230 2.66 1.01 18.96
N VAL A 231 2.88 2.31 18.74
CA VAL A 231 4.09 2.82 18.08
C VAL A 231 5.34 2.49 18.89
N ARG A 232 5.31 2.64 20.22
CA ARG A 232 6.45 2.30 21.07
C ARG A 232 6.74 0.80 21.04
N VAL A 233 5.71 -0.04 21.08
CA VAL A 233 5.86 -1.49 20.96
C VAL A 233 6.48 -1.88 19.61
N ALA A 234 6.01 -1.28 18.51
CA ALA A 234 6.58 -1.50 17.19
C ALA A 234 8.05 -1.01 17.08
N LEU A 235 8.37 0.12 17.72
CA LEU A 235 9.73 0.64 17.79
C LEU A 235 10.67 -0.32 18.54
N ASP A 236 10.28 -0.74 19.73
CA ASP A 236 11.08 -1.63 20.58
C ASP A 236 11.31 -2.99 19.89
N ALA A 237 10.35 -3.47 19.10
CA ALA A 237 10.46 -4.68 18.28
C ALA A 237 11.35 -4.50 17.04
N GLY A 238 11.71 -3.27 16.66
CA GLY A 238 12.51 -2.97 15.46
C GLY A 238 11.71 -2.96 14.16
N LEU A 239 10.38 -2.76 14.22
CA LEU A 239 9.50 -2.74 13.05
C LEU A 239 9.41 -1.36 12.39
N LEU A 240 9.81 -0.28 13.08
CA LEU A 240 9.77 1.08 12.55
C LEU A 240 11.08 1.43 11.83
N GLY A 241 10.97 2.00 10.63
CA GLY A 241 12.11 2.46 9.85
C GLY A 241 11.71 3.04 8.49
N PRO A 242 12.69 3.39 7.64
CA PRO A 242 12.47 3.94 6.30
C PRO A 242 11.94 2.92 5.28
N ARG A 243 11.75 1.66 5.68
CA ARG A 243 11.12 0.61 4.87
C ARG A 243 9.86 0.08 5.54
N THR A 244 9.15 0.94 6.26
CA THR A 244 7.91 0.58 6.95
C THR A 244 6.78 1.51 6.50
N VAL A 245 5.65 0.91 6.12
CA VAL A 245 4.38 1.61 5.90
C VAL A 245 3.43 1.25 7.03
N ALA A 246 3.08 2.24 7.84
CA ALA A 246 2.09 2.14 8.91
C ALA A 246 0.74 2.69 8.42
N ALA A 247 -0.26 1.82 8.34
CA ALA A 247 -1.59 2.19 7.91
C ALA A 247 -2.40 2.82 9.05
N HIS A 248 -3.31 3.74 8.68
CA HIS A 248 -4.27 4.43 9.54
C HIS A 248 -3.68 5.51 10.43
N CYS A 249 -2.91 5.15 11.47
CA CYS A 249 -2.23 6.10 12.35
C CYS A 249 -3.17 7.19 12.92
N VAL A 250 -4.36 6.79 13.36
CA VAL A 250 -5.43 7.70 13.78
C VAL A 250 -5.19 8.22 15.20
N HIS A 251 -4.90 7.32 16.13
CA HIS A 251 -4.75 7.63 17.54
C HIS A 251 -3.28 7.72 17.95
N LEU A 252 -2.61 8.75 17.44
CA LEU A 252 -1.22 9.05 17.77
C LEU A 252 -1.11 10.17 18.82
N SER A 253 -0.26 9.97 19.82
CA SER A 253 0.25 11.04 20.67
C SER A 253 1.32 11.88 19.93
N ASP A 254 1.71 13.01 20.51
CA ASP A 254 2.81 13.83 19.97
C ASP A 254 4.13 13.07 19.96
N ASP A 255 4.38 12.26 21.01
CA ASP A 255 5.55 11.39 21.09
C ASP A 255 5.54 10.33 19.99
N ASP A 256 4.38 9.73 19.70
CA ASP A 256 4.25 8.74 18.62
C ASP A 256 4.57 9.38 17.25
N ILE A 257 4.07 10.58 16.98
CA ILE A 257 4.39 11.33 15.75
C ILE A 257 5.90 11.60 15.66
N ALA A 258 6.52 12.05 16.75
CA ALA A 258 7.96 12.30 16.80
C ALA A 258 8.80 11.02 16.62
N LEU A 259 8.31 9.87 17.10
CA LEU A 259 8.94 8.56 16.86
C LEU A 259 8.88 8.20 15.38
N LEU A 260 7.71 8.28 14.73
CA LEU A 260 7.54 7.97 13.31
C LEU A 260 8.40 8.85 12.41
N ALA A 261 8.47 10.16 12.70
CA ALA A 261 9.34 11.09 11.99
C ALA A 261 10.82 10.72 12.12
N ARG A 262 11.27 10.46 13.36
CA ARG A 262 12.67 10.09 13.64
C ARG A 262 13.10 8.79 13.00
N THR A 263 12.21 7.80 12.89
CA THR A 263 12.52 6.51 12.25
C THR A 263 12.40 6.57 10.73
N GLY A 264 11.86 7.66 10.17
CA GLY A 264 11.56 7.76 8.74
C GLY A 264 10.42 6.83 8.30
N THR A 265 9.56 6.40 9.23
CA THR A 265 8.42 5.53 8.92
C THR A 265 7.39 6.26 8.09
N HIS A 266 6.87 5.59 7.06
CA HIS A 266 5.85 6.15 6.18
C HIS A 266 4.46 5.85 6.72
N VAL A 267 3.54 6.79 6.53
CA VAL A 267 2.14 6.63 6.96
C VAL A 267 1.22 6.55 5.74
N SER A 268 0.34 5.56 5.72
CA SER A 268 -0.80 5.54 4.80
C SER A 268 -2.01 6.19 5.46
N TYR A 269 -2.38 7.37 4.97
CA TYR A 269 -3.57 8.09 5.41
C TYR A 269 -4.82 7.51 4.73
N ASN A 270 -5.75 7.01 5.56
CA ASN A 270 -6.88 6.17 5.13
C ASN A 270 -8.26 6.80 5.49
N PRO A 271 -8.56 8.05 5.08
CA PRO A 271 -9.69 8.83 5.61
C PRO A 271 -11.05 8.18 5.39
N GLY A 272 -11.30 7.61 4.21
CA GLY A 272 -12.60 6.99 3.90
C GLY A 272 -12.87 5.74 4.77
N SER A 273 -11.84 4.91 4.97
CA SER A 273 -11.94 3.73 5.85
C SER A 273 -12.15 4.16 7.30
N ASN A 274 -11.37 5.13 7.78
CA ASN A 274 -11.46 5.62 9.16
C ASN A 274 -12.82 6.26 9.46
N ALA A 275 -13.39 7.00 8.49
CA ALA A 275 -14.71 7.60 8.61
C ALA A 275 -15.81 6.53 8.64
N LYS A 276 -15.78 5.55 7.71
CA LYS A 276 -16.76 4.47 7.66
C LYS A 276 -16.80 3.68 8.97
N LEU A 277 -15.63 3.29 9.48
CA LEU A 277 -15.52 2.39 10.63
C LEU A 277 -15.64 3.12 11.98
N GLY A 278 -15.81 4.46 11.96
CA GLY A 278 -15.93 5.27 13.18
C GLY A 278 -14.62 5.39 13.97
N ASN A 279 -13.47 5.16 13.33
CA ASN A 279 -12.16 5.21 13.99
C ASN A 279 -11.70 6.65 14.26
N GLY A 280 -12.19 7.62 13.48
CA GLY A 280 -11.90 9.04 13.66
C GLY A 280 -11.03 9.62 12.55
N VAL A 281 -10.33 10.71 12.85
CA VAL A 281 -9.55 11.48 11.87
C VAL A 281 -8.09 11.50 12.28
N ALA A 282 -7.21 10.98 11.43
CA ALA A 282 -5.77 11.01 11.69
C ALA A 282 -5.22 12.44 11.68
N ARG A 283 -4.19 12.68 12.48
CA ARG A 283 -3.52 13.98 12.70
C ARG A 283 -2.60 14.35 11.53
N LEU A 284 -3.18 14.45 10.33
CA LEU A 284 -2.44 14.63 9.07
C LEU A 284 -1.55 15.87 9.08
N ARG A 285 -2.06 17.00 9.58
CA ARG A 285 -1.30 18.26 9.60
C ARG A 285 -0.07 18.13 10.47
N GLU A 286 -0.20 17.51 11.63
CA GLU A 286 0.89 17.31 12.58
C GLU A 286 1.92 16.29 12.07
N LEU A 287 1.47 15.21 11.43
CA LEU A 287 2.36 14.25 10.76
C LEU A 287 3.23 14.94 9.70
N VAL A 288 2.60 15.70 8.79
CA VAL A 288 3.31 16.43 7.72
C VAL A 288 4.24 17.50 8.31
N ALA A 289 3.77 18.27 9.31
CA ALA A 289 4.59 19.29 9.97
C ALA A 289 5.81 18.71 10.69
N ALA A 290 5.71 17.47 11.20
CA ALA A 290 6.82 16.74 11.81
C ALA A 290 7.79 16.11 10.78
N GLY A 291 7.50 16.23 9.47
CA GLY A 291 8.32 15.66 8.40
C GLY A 291 8.08 14.17 8.14
N VAL A 292 6.98 13.61 8.64
CA VAL A 292 6.58 12.23 8.29
C VAL A 292 6.16 12.22 6.82
N ASN A 293 6.72 11.29 6.04
CA ASN A 293 6.23 11.04 4.70
C ASN A 293 4.86 10.36 4.77
N VAL A 294 3.83 11.06 4.30
CA VAL A 294 2.45 10.58 4.29
C VAL A 294 2.00 10.40 2.85
N GLY A 295 1.60 9.18 2.49
CA GLY A 295 0.87 8.93 1.26
C GLY A 295 -0.57 8.54 1.54
N PHE A 296 -1.34 8.39 0.47
CA PHE A 296 -2.75 8.11 0.57
C PHE A 296 -3.03 6.63 0.28
N LYS A 297 -4.04 6.12 0.95
CA LYS A 297 -4.87 5.06 0.37
C LYS A 297 -5.86 5.72 -0.58
N HIS A 298 -5.74 5.42 -1.87
CA HIS A 298 -6.80 5.75 -2.82
C HIS A 298 -8.07 5.00 -2.39
N ILE A 299 -9.25 5.43 -2.85
CA ILE A 299 -10.50 4.72 -2.57
C ILE A 299 -10.45 3.35 -3.30
N SER A 300 -9.68 2.41 -2.75
CA SER A 300 -9.85 0.99 -2.95
C SER A 300 -11.15 0.68 -2.24
N PHE A 301 -12.14 0.29 -3.04
CA PHE A 301 -13.52 0.24 -2.64
C PHE A 301 -13.83 -0.95 -1.71
N LYS A 302 -13.11 -1.07 -0.60
CA LYS A 302 -13.54 -1.84 0.56
C LYS A 302 -14.77 -1.16 1.21
N HIS A 303 -15.07 0.10 0.85
CA HIS A 303 -15.89 1.01 1.67
C HIS A 303 -16.78 2.01 0.89
N LEU A 304 -17.16 1.73 -0.36
CA LEU A 304 -18.36 2.34 -0.99
C LEU A 304 -19.19 1.24 -1.64
#